data_AF-A0A9Q6ELQ6-F1
#
_entry.id   AF-A0A9Q6ELQ6-F1
#
_cell.length_a   1.000
_cell.length_b   1.000
_cell.length_c   1.000
_cell.angle_alpha   90.00
_cell.angle_beta   90.00
_cell.angle_gamma   90.00
#
_symmetry.space_group_name_H-M   'P 1'
#
loop_
_entity.id
_entity.type
_entity.pdbx_description
1 polymer ?
#
loop_
_entity_poly.entity_id
_entity_poly.type
_entity_poly.pdbx_seq_one_letter_code
_entity_poly.pdbx_strand_id
1 'polypeptide(L)'
;MTIEMGILQINTGNYEVIPVATSEIFYKFWLPACRYLGLQLISHFHDGSLSVVSVEDVPKIVEELICLHSYTLKQKKLAFMSERIERIIQVFQTTDTTSYKYDFG
;
A
#
# COMPACT_ATOMS: atom_id res chain seq x y z
N MET A 1 -2.91 1.32 16.75
CA MET A 1 -1.76 0.88 15.95
C MET A 1 -2.11 1.15 14.48
N THR A 2 -1.15 1.65 13.74
CA THR A 2 -1.29 2.03 12.32
C THR A 2 -0.42 1.09 11.52
N ILE A 3 -0.91 0.68 10.35
CA ILE A 3 -0.14 -0.02 9.33
C ILE A 3 0.43 1.03 8.40
N GLU A 4 1.72 0.93 8.12
CA GLU A 4 2.51 2.00 7.52
C GLU A 4 3.41 1.44 6.43
N MET A 5 3.74 2.28 5.45
CA MET A 5 4.70 2.01 4.39
C MET A 5 5.89 2.93 4.60
N GLY A 6 7.07 2.36 4.80
CA GLY A 6 8.35 3.05 4.80
C GLY A 6 8.84 3.33 3.39
N ILE A 7 9.47 4.47 3.21
CA ILE A 7 10.12 4.88 1.96
C ILE A 7 11.51 5.40 2.29
N LEU A 8 12.53 4.78 1.70
CA LEU A 8 13.92 5.20 1.84
C LEU A 8 14.44 5.75 0.52
N GLN A 9 14.84 7.02 0.52
CA GLN A 9 15.56 7.62 -0.61
C GLN A 9 17.04 7.22 -0.56
N ILE A 10 17.51 6.45 -1.55
CA ILE A 10 18.83 5.80 -1.55
C ILE A 10 19.97 6.84 -1.52
N ASN A 11 19.83 7.94 -2.25
CA ASN A 11 20.90 8.93 -2.42
C ASN A 11 21.12 9.82 -1.19
N THR A 12 20.07 10.05 -0.41
CA THR A 12 20.09 10.98 0.73
C THR A 12 20.03 10.26 2.07
N GLY A 13 19.57 9.01 2.09
CA GLY A 13 19.25 8.27 3.32
C GLY A 13 17.98 8.76 4.02
N ASN A 14 17.22 9.65 3.39
CA ASN A 14 15.98 10.16 3.97
C ASN A 14 14.94 9.04 4.03
N TYR A 15 14.39 8.82 5.23
CA TYR A 15 13.36 7.83 5.50
C TYR A 15 12.05 8.51 5.86
N GLU A 16 10.99 8.16 5.16
CA GLU A 16 9.64 8.67 5.38
C GLU A 16 8.68 7.52 5.63
N VAL A 17 7.63 7.80 6.42
CA VAL A 17 6.60 6.82 6.76
C VAL A 17 5.26 7.33 6.27
N ILE A 18 4.63 6.55 5.40
CA ILE A 18 3.33 6.82 4.82
C ILE A 18 2.28 5.95 5.51
N PRO A 19 1.26 6.52 6.16
CA PRO A 19 0.22 5.72 6.78
C PRO A 19 -0.61 5.00 5.70
N VAL A 20 -0.81 3.69 5.85
CA VAL A 20 -1.68 2.88 4.97
C VAL A 20 -3.09 2.82 5.54
N ALA A 21 -3.26 2.34 6.78
CA ALA A 21 -4.57 2.23 7.42
C ALA A 21 -4.40 2.09 8.94
N THR A 22 -5.44 2.37 9.71
CA THR A 22 -5.46 1.86 11.10
C THR A 22 -5.60 0.35 11.07
N SER A 23 -5.08 -0.35 12.08
CA SER A 23 -5.24 -1.81 12.18
C SER A 23 -6.72 -2.22 12.10
N GLU A 24 -7.62 -1.47 12.76
CA GLU A 24 -9.06 -1.72 12.68
C GLU A 24 -9.57 -1.70 11.24
N ILE A 25 -9.26 -0.65 10.47
CA ILE A 25 -9.70 -0.53 9.08
C ILE A 25 -9.09 -1.64 8.23
N PHE A 26 -7.81 -1.95 8.45
CA PHE A 26 -7.11 -2.95 7.68
C PHE A 26 -7.73 -4.35 7.86
N TYR A 27 -7.94 -4.77 9.10
CA TYR A 27 -8.53 -6.09 9.39
C TYR A 27 -10.03 -6.16 9.06
N LYS A 28 -10.80 -5.07 9.24
CA LYS A 28 -12.25 -5.07 8.97
C LYS A 28 -12.62 -4.89 7.51
N PHE A 29 -11.81 -4.19 6.72
CA PHE A 29 -12.19 -3.80 5.35
C PHE A 29 -11.11 -4.13 4.30
N TRP A 30 -9.85 -3.81 4.56
CA TRP A 30 -8.76 -4.01 3.59
C TRP A 30 -8.52 -5.50 3.29
N LEU A 31 -8.23 -6.30 4.32
CA LEU A 31 -7.95 -7.72 4.17
C LEU A 31 -9.14 -8.51 3.58
N PRO A 32 -10.39 -8.32 4.04
CA PRO A 32 -11.54 -8.96 3.41
C PRO A 32 -11.67 -8.60 1.92
N ALA A 33 -11.43 -7.34 1.56
CA ALA A 33 -11.46 -6.91 0.15
C ALA A 33 -10.34 -7.57 -0.66
N CYS A 34 -9.11 -7.64 -0.12
CA CYS A 34 -7.99 -8.34 -0.76
C CYS A 34 -8.33 -9.80 -1.02
N ARG A 35 -8.87 -10.52 -0.03
CA ARG A 35 -9.30 -11.92 -0.17
C ARG A 35 -10.39 -12.09 -1.23
N TYR A 36 -11.38 -11.20 -1.24
CA TYR A 36 -12.47 -11.22 -2.21
C TYR A 36 -11.99 -10.98 -3.65
N LEU A 37 -10.99 -10.10 -3.82
CA LEU A 37 -10.43 -9.72 -5.12
C LEU A 37 -9.24 -10.58 -5.56
N GLY A 38 -8.77 -11.49 -4.70
CA GLY A 38 -7.59 -12.33 -4.98
C GLY A 38 -6.25 -11.58 -4.93
N LEU A 39 -6.18 -10.47 -4.19
CA LEU A 39 -4.96 -9.65 -4.05
C LEU A 39 -4.04 -10.28 -2.99
N GLN A 40 -2.76 -10.39 -3.32
CA GLN A 40 -1.77 -11.10 -2.50
C GLN A 40 -0.80 -10.13 -1.85
N LEU A 41 -0.13 -9.27 -2.61
CA LEU A 41 0.96 -8.42 -2.12
C LEU A 41 0.46 -7.40 -1.10
N ILE A 42 -0.56 -6.62 -1.44
CA ILE A 42 -1.07 -5.57 -0.54
C ILE A 42 -1.80 -6.14 0.68
N SER A 43 -2.07 -7.45 0.70
CA SER A 43 -2.61 -8.14 1.86
C SER A 43 -1.56 -8.32 2.96
N HIS A 44 -0.28 -8.27 2.60
CA HIS A 44 0.86 -8.48 3.49
C HIS A 44 1.44 -7.19 4.10
N PHE A 45 0.82 -6.03 3.86
CA PHE A 45 1.29 -4.75 4.42
C PHE A 45 1.30 -4.68 5.96
N HIS A 46 0.83 -5.69 6.68
CA HIS A 46 0.70 -5.67 8.14
C HIS A 46 1.61 -6.65 8.88
N ASP A 47 2.28 -7.56 8.16
CA ASP A 47 2.97 -8.71 8.76
C ASP A 47 4.48 -8.69 8.53
N GLY A 48 5.00 -7.66 7.86
CA GLY A 48 6.43 -7.49 7.56
C GLY A 48 7.01 -8.51 6.58
N SER A 49 6.17 -9.34 5.95
CA SER A 49 6.63 -10.26 4.90
C SER A 49 7.05 -9.54 3.61
N LEU A 50 6.69 -8.25 3.47
CA LEU A 50 7.12 -7.35 2.40
C LEU A 50 8.15 -6.30 2.86
N SER A 51 8.96 -6.61 3.87
CA SER A 51 10.03 -5.71 4.36
C SER A 51 11.14 -5.43 3.33
N VAL A 52 11.25 -6.28 2.29
CA VAL A 52 12.11 -6.03 1.12
C VAL A 52 11.28 -6.17 -0.15
N VAL A 53 10.71 -5.06 -0.63
CA VAL A 53 9.99 -5.06 -1.90
C VAL A 53 10.97 -5.03 -3.07
N SER A 54 10.90 -6.04 -3.92
CA SER A 54 11.69 -6.09 -5.15
C SER A 54 11.18 -5.08 -6.18
N VAL A 55 12.06 -4.61 -7.05
CA VAL A 55 11.70 -3.69 -8.14
C VAL A 55 10.60 -4.28 -9.05
N GLU A 56 10.58 -5.60 -9.19
CA GLU A 56 9.63 -6.35 -10.03
C GLU A 56 8.24 -6.46 -9.39
N ASP A 57 8.14 -6.32 -8.07
CA ASP A 57 6.87 -6.39 -7.35
C ASP A 57 6.18 -5.04 -7.22
N VAL A 58 6.91 -3.93 -7.38
CA VAL A 58 6.33 -2.57 -7.33
C VAL A 58 5.19 -2.37 -8.35
N PRO A 59 5.35 -2.72 -9.64
CA PRO A 59 4.24 -2.62 -10.59
C PRO A 59 3.03 -3.45 -10.17
N LYS A 60 3.24 -4.66 -9.64
CA LYS A 60 2.16 -5.55 -9.17
C LYS A 60 1.44 -4.98 -7.96
N ILE A 61 2.18 -4.39 -7.01
CA ILE A 61 1.61 -3.69 -5.85
C ILE A 61 0.72 -2.55 -6.32
N VAL A 62 1.18 -1.74 -7.28
CA VAL A 62 0.39 -0.65 -7.85
C VAL A 62 -0.87 -1.17 -8.54
N GLU A 63 -0.78 -2.26 -9.30
CA GLU A 63 -1.94 -2.91 -9.92
C GLU A 63 -2.97 -3.39 -8.88
N GLU A 64 -2.52 -4.04 -7.80
CA GLU A 64 -3.40 -4.47 -6.72
C GLU A 64 -4.06 -3.27 -6.00
N LEU A 65 -3.31 -2.17 -5.77
CA LEU A 65 -3.85 -0.94 -5.20
C LEU A 65 -4.91 -0.32 -6.12
N ILE A 66 -4.69 -0.29 -7.43
CA ILE A 66 -5.67 0.20 -8.41
C ILE A 66 -6.95 -0.67 -8.39
N CYS A 67 -6.79 -1.99 -8.28
CA CYS A 67 -7.92 -2.91 -8.16
C CYS A 67 -8.73 -2.65 -6.87
N LEU A 68 -8.04 -2.52 -5.74
CA LEU A 68 -8.65 -2.21 -4.45
C LEU A 68 -9.33 -0.83 -4.46
N HIS A 69 -8.69 0.19 -5.04
CA HIS A 69 -9.26 1.53 -5.20
C HIS A 69 -10.57 1.50 -6.00
N SER A 70 -10.57 0.78 -7.13
CA SER A 70 -11.75 0.63 -7.99
C SER A 70 -12.90 -0.07 -7.26
N TYR A 71 -12.59 -0.99 -6.35
CA TYR A 71 -13.56 -1.65 -5.48
C TYR A 71 -14.11 -0.73 -4.39
N THR A 72 -13.27 0.11 -3.77
CA THR A 72 -13.72 1.05 -2.73
C THR A 72 -14.60 2.17 -3.29
N LEU A 73 -14.31 2.65 -4.50
CA LEU A 73 -15.13 3.67 -5.18
C LEU A 73 -16.60 3.25 -5.37
N LYS A 74 -16.85 1.94 -5.54
CA LYS A 74 -18.20 1.39 -5.69
C LYS A 74 -18.98 1.33 -4.37
N GLN A 75 -18.34 1.63 -3.24
CA GLN A 75 -18.91 1.50 -1.90
C GLN A 75 -18.83 2.81 -1.12
N LYS A 76 -19.98 3.50 -0.96
CA LYS A 76 -20.06 4.78 -0.23
C LYS A 76 -19.43 4.72 1.18
N LYS A 77 -19.56 3.59 1.87
CA LYS A 77 -19.01 3.39 3.23
C LYS A 77 -17.48 3.30 3.28
N LEU A 78 -16.80 3.17 2.14
CA LEU A 78 -15.34 3.01 2.05
C LEU A 78 -14.66 4.22 1.39
N ALA A 79 -15.34 5.36 1.26
CA ALA A 79 -14.77 6.55 0.60
C ALA A 79 -13.44 7.01 1.24
N PHE A 80 -13.33 6.95 2.57
CA PHE A 80 -12.09 7.28 3.30
C PHE A 80 -10.92 6.35 2.92
N MET A 81 -11.22 5.08 2.64
CA MET A 81 -10.22 4.09 2.23
C MET A 81 -9.78 4.35 0.79
N SER A 82 -10.71 4.80 -0.07
CA SER A 82 -10.41 5.19 -1.44
C SER A 82 -9.39 6.32 -1.52
N GLU A 83 -9.62 7.42 -0.79
CA GLU A 83 -8.71 8.57 -0.74
C GLU A 83 -7.31 8.16 -0.24
N ARG A 84 -7.28 7.25 0.73
CA ARG A 84 -6.03 6.72 1.27
C ARG A 84 -5.26 5.88 0.25
N ILE A 85 -5.94 5.00 -0.48
CA ILE A 85 -5.32 4.18 -1.52
C ILE A 85 -4.79 5.07 -2.66
N GLU A 86 -5.54 6.09 -3.06
CA GLU A 86 -5.11 7.04 -4.09
C GLU A 86 -3.79 7.73 -3.71
N ARG A 87 -3.65 8.18 -2.45
CA ARG A 87 -2.39 8.77 -1.98
C ARG A 87 -1.22 7.79 -2.03
N ILE A 88 -1.44 6.52 -1.71
CA ILE A 88 -0.38 5.49 -1.79
C ILE A 88 0.02 5.27 -3.26
N ILE A 89 -0.94 5.23 -4.17
CA ILE A 89 -0.66 5.13 -5.62
C ILE A 89 0.15 6.34 -6.09
N GLN A 90 -0.22 7.56 -5.67
CA GLN A 90 0.51 8.78 -6.03
C GLN A 90 1.96 8.73 -5.55
N VAL A 91 2.21 8.23 -4.34
CA VAL A 91 3.57 8.02 -3.84
C VAL A 91 4.37 7.17 -4.83
N PHE A 92 3.87 5.99 -5.20
CA PHE A 92 4.54 5.10 -6.16
C PHE A 92 4.74 5.72 -7.56
N GLN A 93 3.89 6.68 -7.96
CA GLN A 93 4.05 7.41 -9.23
C GLN A 93 5.12 8.51 -9.14
N THR A 94 5.35 9.06 -7.95
CA THR A 94 6.35 10.12 -7.70
C THR A 94 7.71 9.59 -7.27
N THR A 95 7.81 8.31 -6.90
CA THR A 95 9.04 7.65 -6.49
C THR A 95 9.42 6.56 -7.48
N ASP A 96 10.66 6.56 -7.96
CA ASP A 96 11.19 5.51 -8.84
C ASP A 96 11.99 4.46 -8.05
N THR A 97 11.98 3.22 -8.52
CA THR A 97 12.67 2.10 -7.88
C THR A 97 14.20 2.13 -7.99
N THR A 98 14.76 3.08 -8.75
CA THR A 98 16.22 3.27 -8.84
C THR A 98 16.74 4.22 -7.76
N SER A 99 15.88 5.11 -7.26
CA SER A 99 16.18 6.11 -6.23
C SER A 99 15.53 5.82 -4.88
N TYR A 100 14.52 4.94 -4.83
CA TYR A 100 13.74 4.65 -3.63
C TYR A 100 13.59 3.15 -3.35
N LYS A 101 13.57 2.81 -2.05
CA LYS A 101 13.19 1.49 -1.54
C LYS A 101 11.92 1.61 -0.70
N TYR A 102 11.10 0.56 -0.72
CA TYR A 102 9.85 0.50 0.02
C TYR A 102 9.89 -0.63 1.05
N ASP A 103 9.31 -0.34 2.22
CA ASP A 103 9.18 -1.23 3.37
C ASP A 103 7.72 -1.22 3.82
N PHE A 104 7.12 -2.36 4.15
CA PHE A 104 5.70 -2.48 4.51
C PHE A 104 5.48 -3.18 5.85
N GLY A 105 6.44 -3.07 6.77
CA GLY A 105 6.29 -3.57 8.14
C GLY A 105 7.57 -4.14 8.71
#